data_AF-A0A1I7V1U6-F1
#
_entry.id   AF-A0A1I7V1U6-F1
#
_cell.length_a   1.000
_cell.length_b   1.000
_cell.length_c   1.000
_cell.angle_alpha   90.00
_cell.angle_beta   90.00
_cell.angle_gamma   90.00
#
_symmetry.space_group_name_H-M   'P 1'
#
loop_
_entity.id
_entity.type
_entity.pdbx_description
1 polymer ?
#
loop_
_entity_poly.entity_id
_entity_poly.type
_entity_poly.pdbx_seq_one_letter_code
_entity_poly.pdbx_strand_id
1 'polypeptide(L)'
;MLLSQNFFPPVFETLVIIITVNLYMVNEFQTILIAVNRFIAIYMPLYYHKLFNIKVTAVCLIGLYIERGYSSAAKLYDIFSIGCKAIWSLENFRTGFTNSTCLDAIPTGFDGLLIVILPLAFFGLTIILNLCTFAKILKFYFTHNMDSDQVESVKKNIRLFLQTVLQDSLFFIDVLFTFKLSSLSRHRVWQYISTVLVWESIHMLDG
;
A
#
# COMPACT_ATOMS: atom_id res chain seq x y z
N MET A 1 -11.05 -15.89 -27.54
CA MET A 1 -12.13 -16.54 -26.77
C MET A 1 -11.65 -17.28 -25.52
N LEU A 2 -10.37 -17.68 -25.42
CA LEU A 2 -9.78 -18.33 -24.23
C LEU A 2 -9.51 -17.41 -23.02
N LEU A 3 -9.53 -16.08 -23.20
CA LEU A 3 -9.35 -15.08 -22.13
C LEU A 3 -10.68 -14.54 -21.56
N SER A 4 -11.79 -15.24 -21.80
CA SER A 4 -13.14 -14.79 -21.40
C SER A 4 -13.65 -15.49 -20.15
N GLN A 5 -12.94 -16.47 -19.61
CA GLN A 5 -13.37 -17.27 -18.47
C GLN A 5 -12.25 -17.37 -17.43
N ASN A 6 -12.62 -17.31 -16.16
CA ASN A 6 -11.68 -17.46 -15.06
C ASN A 6 -11.15 -18.90 -15.05
N PHE A 7 -9.82 -19.03 -15.10
CA PHE A 7 -9.14 -20.33 -15.10
C PHE A 7 -9.26 -21.04 -13.74
N PHE A 8 -9.30 -20.27 -12.66
CA PHE A 8 -9.34 -20.78 -11.30
C PHE A 8 -10.78 -20.99 -10.80
N PRO A 9 -11.02 -21.98 -9.92
CA PRO A 9 -12.29 -22.12 -9.22
C PRO A 9 -12.61 -20.86 -8.39
N PRO A 10 -13.88 -20.41 -8.33
CA PRO A 10 -14.25 -19.18 -7.62
C PRO A 10 -13.87 -19.15 -6.13
N VAL A 11 -13.78 -20.33 -5.49
CA VAL A 11 -13.31 -20.45 -4.09
C VAL A 11 -11.83 -20.10 -3.97
N PHE A 12 -11.01 -20.61 -4.89
CA PHE A 12 -9.58 -20.31 -4.92
C PHE A 12 -9.35 -18.82 -5.24
N GLU A 13 -10.10 -18.29 -6.21
CA GLU A 13 -10.05 -16.89 -6.58
C GLU A 13 -10.41 -15.95 -5.42
N THR A 14 -11.46 -16.30 -4.64
CA THR A 14 -11.84 -15.57 -3.43
C THR A 14 -10.69 -15.52 -2.41
N LEU A 15 -10.04 -16.66 -2.16
CA LEU A 15 -8.91 -16.74 -1.24
C LEU A 15 -7.77 -15.84 -1.68
N VAL A 16 -7.37 -15.93 -2.96
CA VAL A 16 -6.28 -15.13 -3.52
C VAL A 16 -6.60 -13.64 -3.42
N ILE A 17 -7.79 -13.20 -3.83
CA ILE A 17 -8.18 -11.78 -3.77
C ILE A 17 -8.09 -11.24 -2.34
N ILE A 18 -8.68 -11.95 -1.36
CA ILE A 18 -8.73 -11.47 0.03
C ILE A 18 -7.35 -11.45 0.67
N ILE A 19 -6.54 -12.49 0.44
CA ILE A 19 -5.18 -12.57 0.99
C ILE A 19 -4.29 -11.48 0.36
N THR A 20 -4.30 -11.33 -0.97
CA THR A 20 -3.47 -10.35 -1.67
C THR A 20 -3.79 -8.92 -1.23
N VAL A 21 -5.07 -8.56 -1.09
CA VAL A 21 -5.44 -7.21 -0.62
C VAL A 21 -4.96 -6.95 0.81
N ASN A 22 -5.03 -7.95 1.70
CA ASN A 22 -4.55 -7.77 3.08
C ASN A 22 -3.02 -7.70 3.15
N LEU A 23 -2.30 -8.51 2.37
CA LEU A 23 -0.84 -8.41 2.25
C LEU A 23 -0.41 -7.05 1.70
N TYR A 24 -1.13 -6.55 0.70
CA TYR A 24 -0.90 -5.23 0.15
C TYR A 24 -1.06 -4.13 1.21
N MET A 25 -2.11 -4.20 2.04
CA MET A 25 -2.29 -3.28 3.17
C MET A 25 -1.20 -3.40 4.24
N VAL A 26 -0.64 -4.59 4.48
CA VAL A 26 0.48 -4.77 5.41
C VAL A 26 1.71 -4.01 4.94
N ASN A 27 2.05 -4.13 3.66
CA ASN A 27 3.22 -3.47 3.07
C ASN A 27 3.15 -1.95 3.28
N GLU A 28 1.96 -1.37 3.17
CA GLU A 28 1.78 0.06 3.44
C GLU A 28 1.97 0.47 4.88
N PHE A 29 1.48 -0.33 5.82
CA PHE A 29 1.78 -0.01 7.19
C PHE A 29 3.28 -0.08 7.48
N GLN A 30 4.02 -0.94 6.76
CA GLN A 30 5.47 -0.99 6.87
C GLN A 30 6.14 0.28 6.33
N THR A 31 5.68 0.87 5.23
CA THR A 31 6.24 2.13 4.70
C THR A 31 6.11 3.26 5.73
N ILE A 32 4.95 3.38 6.39
CA ILE A 32 4.71 4.33 7.49
C ILE A 32 5.64 4.04 8.67
N LEU A 33 5.74 2.78 9.10
CA LEU A 33 6.62 2.38 10.21
C LEU A 33 8.08 2.72 9.92
N ILE A 34 8.54 2.55 8.68
CA ILE A 34 9.89 2.92 8.23
C ILE A 34 10.07 4.44 8.31
N ALA A 35 9.11 5.23 7.83
CA ALA A 35 9.17 6.69 7.88
C ALA A 35 9.20 7.21 9.34
N VAL A 36 8.36 6.64 10.22
CA VAL A 36 8.36 6.96 11.66
C VAL A 36 9.69 6.56 12.32
N ASN A 37 10.21 5.38 12.01
CA ASN A 37 11.49 4.90 12.52
C ASN A 37 12.63 5.88 12.16
N ARG A 38 12.71 6.31 10.90
CA ARG A 38 13.70 7.30 10.43
C ARG A 38 13.51 8.64 11.13
N PHE A 39 12.27 9.11 11.26
CA PHE A 39 11.97 10.36 11.95
C PHE A 39 12.44 10.33 13.41
N ILE A 40 12.11 9.27 14.15
CA ILE A 40 12.49 9.12 15.57
C ILE A 40 14.01 8.98 15.73
N ALA A 41 14.69 8.27 14.83
CA ALA A 41 16.14 8.17 14.84
C ALA A 41 16.84 9.54 14.79
N ILE A 42 16.31 10.48 14.00
CA ILE A 42 16.92 11.80 13.79
C ILE A 42 16.43 12.84 14.80
N TYR A 43 15.16 12.79 15.21
CA TYR A 43 14.58 13.78 16.12
C TYR A 43 14.73 13.41 17.60
N MET A 44 14.74 12.12 17.93
CA MET A 44 14.76 11.62 19.31
C MET A 44 15.78 10.48 19.50
N PRO A 45 17.07 10.70 19.20
CA PRO A 45 18.09 9.64 19.21
C PRO A 45 18.25 8.96 20.59
N LEU A 46 18.06 9.71 21.69
CA LEU A 46 18.16 9.18 23.06
C LEU A 46 17.09 8.13 23.38
N TYR A 47 15.92 8.22 22.75
CA TYR A 47 14.80 7.30 22.96
C TYR A 47 14.72 6.22 21.88
N TYR A 48 15.45 6.37 20.77
CA TYR A 48 15.41 5.46 19.62
C TYR A 48 15.67 4.00 20.02
N HIS A 49 16.74 3.74 20.80
CA HIS A 49 17.08 2.38 21.23
C HIS A 49 16.02 1.74 22.15
N LYS A 50 15.19 2.53 22.83
CA LYS A 50 14.04 2.01 23.61
C LYS A 50 12.82 1.73 22.74
N LEU A 51 12.55 2.60 21.76
CA LEU A 51 11.34 2.52 20.93
C LEU A 51 11.47 1.56 19.74
N PHE A 52 12.64 1.49 19.09
CA PHE A 52 12.89 0.70 17.87
C PHE A 52 14.01 -0.33 18.05
N ASN A 53 14.03 -1.02 19.20
CA ASN A 53 14.87 -2.20 19.35
C ASN A 53 14.29 -3.37 18.52
N ILE A 54 15.14 -4.28 18.05
CA ILE A 54 14.76 -5.46 17.25
C ILE A 54 13.59 -6.24 17.86
N LYS A 55 13.55 -6.37 19.19
CA LYS A 55 12.45 -7.06 19.89
C LYS A 55 11.12 -6.32 19.76
N VAL A 56 11.13 -5.00 19.92
CA VAL A 56 9.91 -4.16 19.83
C VAL A 56 9.43 -4.13 18.38
N THR A 57 10.34 -3.89 17.43
CA THR A 57 10.03 -3.90 16.01
C THR A 57 9.46 -5.25 15.57
N ALA A 58 10.04 -6.37 16.02
CA ALA A 58 9.54 -7.70 15.71
C ALA A 58 8.12 -7.91 16.29
N VAL A 59 7.87 -7.53 17.54
CA VAL A 59 6.53 -7.63 18.15
C VAL A 59 5.51 -6.79 17.39
N CYS A 60 5.85 -5.56 17.01
CA CYS A 60 4.96 -4.70 16.22
C CYS A 60 4.63 -5.32 14.86
N LEU A 61 5.64 -5.81 14.12
CA LEU A 61 5.44 -6.44 12.81
C LEU A 61 4.63 -7.73 12.92
N ILE A 62 4.96 -8.61 13.87
CA ILE A 62 4.22 -9.85 14.11
C ILE A 62 2.77 -9.54 14.48
N GLY A 63 2.54 -8.58 15.38
CA GLY A 63 1.19 -8.17 15.76
C GLY A 63 0.38 -7.67 14.58
N LEU A 64 1.01 -6.92 13.67
CA LEU A 64 0.38 -6.41 12.45
C LEU A 64 0.01 -7.53 11.48
N TYR A 65 0.92 -8.48 11.23
CA TYR A 65 0.61 -9.64 10.40
C TYR A 65 -0.47 -10.54 11.02
N ILE A 66 -0.48 -10.72 12.35
CA ILE A 66 -1.51 -11.49 13.05
C ILE A 66 -2.88 -10.81 12.92
N GLU A 67 -2.97 -9.51 13.15
CA GLU A 67 -4.23 -8.79 13.09
C GLU A 67 -4.79 -8.77 11.65
N ARG A 68 -3.94 -8.60 10.63
CA ARG A 68 -4.35 -8.71 9.21
C ARG A 68 -4.70 -10.14 8.81
N GLY A 69 -4.00 -11.14 9.35
CA GLY A 69 -4.32 -12.55 9.16
C GLY A 69 -5.70 -12.90 9.75
N TYR A 70 -5.99 -12.42 10.95
CA TYR A 70 -7.31 -12.56 11.59
C TYR A 70 -8.40 -11.87 10.77
N SER A 71 -8.19 -10.63 10.33
CA SER A 71 -9.13 -9.89 9.48
C SER A 71 -9.42 -10.64 8.17
N SER A 72 -8.39 -11.21 7.54
CA SER A 72 -8.53 -12.03 6.34
C SER A 72 -9.37 -13.28 6.60
N ALA A 73 -9.09 -14.01 7.69
CA ALA A 73 -9.81 -15.22 8.07
C ALA A 73 -11.28 -14.93 8.41
N ALA A 74 -11.55 -13.87 9.19
CA ALA A 74 -12.90 -13.43 9.54
C ALA A 74 -13.70 -13.06 8.28
N LYS A 75 -13.12 -12.27 7.38
CA LYS A 75 -13.79 -11.86 6.14
C LYS A 75 -14.06 -13.04 5.20
N LEU A 76 -13.14 -14.01 5.13
CA LEU A 76 -13.36 -15.24 4.38
C LEU A 76 -14.48 -16.09 5.00
N TYR A 77 -14.52 -16.21 6.32
CA TYR A 77 -15.58 -16.91 7.03
C TYR A 77 -16.95 -16.26 6.73
N ASP A 78 -17.05 -14.94 6.83
CA ASP A 78 -18.28 -14.19 6.55
C ASP A 78 -18.74 -14.46 5.11
N ILE A 79 -17.86 -14.28 4.12
CA ILE A 79 -18.16 -14.50 2.70
C ILE A 79 -18.65 -15.94 2.44
N PHE A 80 -17.97 -16.95 3.00
CA PHE A 80 -18.35 -18.34 2.77
C PHE A 80 -19.60 -18.75 3.55
N SER A 81 -19.85 -18.18 4.73
CA SER A 81 -21.04 -18.50 5.55
C SER A 81 -22.35 -18.16 4.84
N ILE A 82 -22.35 -17.10 4.04
CA ILE A 82 -23.50 -16.65 3.23
C ILE A 82 -23.48 -17.23 1.80
N GLY A 83 -22.54 -18.13 1.48
CA GLY A 83 -22.43 -18.78 0.17
C GLY A 83 -21.93 -17.86 -0.96
N CYS A 84 -21.34 -16.71 -0.63
CA CYS A 84 -20.81 -15.77 -1.60
C CYS A 84 -19.39 -16.15 -2.03
N LYS A 85 -19.01 -15.76 -3.26
CA LYS A 85 -17.67 -15.99 -3.81
C LYS A 85 -17.24 -14.73 -4.57
N ALA A 86 -16.06 -14.22 -4.23
CA ALA A 86 -15.45 -13.10 -4.93
C ALA A 86 -14.71 -13.62 -6.17
N ILE A 87 -14.91 -12.94 -7.28
CA ILE A 87 -14.28 -13.24 -8.56
C ILE A 87 -13.72 -11.97 -9.19
N TRP A 88 -12.67 -12.11 -9.97
CA TRP A 88 -12.15 -11.06 -10.83
C TRP A 88 -12.92 -11.09 -12.16
N SER A 89 -13.59 -9.98 -12.49
CA SER A 89 -14.29 -9.86 -13.77
C SER A 89 -13.30 -9.52 -14.88
N LEU A 90 -13.18 -10.40 -15.88
CA LEU A 90 -12.35 -10.18 -17.08
C LEU A 90 -12.96 -9.18 -18.09
N GLU A 91 -14.26 -8.89 -17.94
CA GLU A 91 -14.97 -7.90 -18.75
C GLU A 91 -14.65 -6.48 -18.27
N ASN A 92 -14.67 -6.28 -16.95
CA ASN A 92 -14.59 -4.95 -16.33
C ASN A 92 -13.32 -4.72 -15.50
N PHE A 93 -12.40 -5.70 -15.44
CA PHE A 93 -11.15 -5.69 -14.65
C PHE A 93 -11.33 -5.19 -13.22
N ARG A 94 -12.34 -5.73 -12.55
CA ARG A 94 -12.73 -5.35 -11.19
C ARG A 94 -13.13 -6.58 -10.39
N THR A 95 -12.87 -6.54 -9.10
CA THR A 95 -13.40 -7.53 -8.16
C THR A 95 -14.92 -7.39 -8.06
N GLY A 96 -15.61 -8.52 -8.11
CA GLY A 96 -17.06 -8.61 -7.95
C GLY A 96 -17.43 -9.89 -7.23
N PHE A 97 -18.73 -10.11 -7.05
CA PHE A 97 -19.25 -11.36 -6.51
C PHE A 97 -19.96 -12.16 -7.61
N THR A 98 -19.96 -13.49 -7.47
CA THR A 98 -20.71 -14.38 -8.37
C THR A 98 -22.22 -14.13 -8.35
N ASN A 99 -22.75 -13.63 -7.24
CA ASN A 99 -24.16 -13.29 -7.08
C ASN A 99 -24.29 -11.81 -6.69
N SER A 100 -25.15 -11.06 -7.37
CA SER A 100 -25.34 -9.62 -7.15
C SER A 100 -25.90 -9.30 -5.76
N THR A 101 -26.65 -10.21 -5.16
CA THR A 101 -27.18 -10.06 -3.78
C THR A 101 -26.08 -10.07 -2.71
N CYS A 102 -24.87 -10.54 -3.05
CA CYS A 102 -23.72 -10.52 -2.14
C CYS A 102 -23.16 -9.11 -1.91
N LEU A 103 -23.41 -8.15 -2.82
CA LEU A 103 -23.01 -6.76 -2.62
C LEU A 103 -23.76 -6.10 -1.46
N ASP A 104 -25.05 -6.41 -1.31
CA ASP A 104 -25.89 -5.83 -0.25
C ASP A 104 -25.60 -6.46 1.12
N ALA A 105 -25.21 -7.73 1.15
CA ALA A 105 -24.84 -8.46 2.36
C ALA A 105 -23.47 -8.06 2.93
N ILE A 106 -22.58 -7.48 2.11
CA ILE A 106 -21.25 -7.02 2.50
C ILE A 106 -21.12 -5.52 2.14
N PRO A 107 -21.86 -4.63 2.83
CA PRO A 107 -21.94 -3.21 2.50
C PRO A 107 -20.60 -2.48 2.69
N THR A 108 -19.71 -3.01 3.53
CA THR A 108 -18.33 -2.53 3.71
C THR A 108 -17.36 -3.13 2.69
N GLY A 109 -17.81 -3.39 1.46
CA GLY A 109 -17.02 -3.97 0.37
C GLY A 109 -15.80 -3.14 -0.07
N PHE A 110 -15.29 -3.41 -1.26
CA PHE A 110 -14.07 -2.78 -1.82
C PHE A 110 -14.26 -1.32 -2.31
N ASP A 111 -15.42 -0.70 -2.07
CA ASP A 111 -15.83 0.53 -2.77
C ASP A 111 -16.17 1.72 -1.85
N GLY A 112 -15.85 1.64 -0.56
CA GLY A 112 -16.08 2.74 0.37
C GLY A 112 -15.14 3.94 0.14
N LEU A 113 -15.63 5.17 0.31
CA LEU A 113 -14.79 6.39 0.27
C LEU A 113 -13.59 6.33 1.25
N LEU A 114 -13.78 5.60 2.35
CA LEU A 114 -12.78 5.35 3.37
C LEU A 114 -11.54 4.59 2.83
N ILE A 115 -11.71 3.79 1.77
CA ILE A 115 -10.62 3.06 1.10
C ILE A 115 -9.71 3.99 0.32
N VAL A 116 -10.16 5.20 -0.04
CA VAL A 116 -9.30 6.21 -0.69
C VAL A 116 -8.76 7.21 0.33
N ILE A 117 -9.61 7.66 1.26
CA ILE A 117 -9.21 8.67 2.27
C ILE A 117 -8.14 8.14 3.21
N LEU A 118 -8.25 6.88 3.67
CA LEU A 118 -7.31 6.33 4.64
C LEU A 118 -5.90 6.16 4.03
N PRO A 119 -5.73 5.55 2.84
CA PRO A 119 -4.48 5.59 2.08
C PRO A 119 -3.95 7.00 1.82
N LEU A 120 -4.80 7.95 1.44
CA LEU A 120 -4.38 9.34 1.23
C LEU A 120 -3.84 9.98 2.51
N ALA A 121 -4.49 9.74 3.65
CA ALA A 121 -4.05 10.25 4.95
C ALA A 121 -2.70 9.64 5.37
N PHE A 122 -2.54 8.32 5.18
CA PHE A 122 -1.28 7.64 5.46
C PHE A 122 -0.15 8.08 4.54
N PHE A 123 -0.41 8.20 3.24
CA PHE A 123 0.53 8.76 2.28
C PHE A 123 0.96 10.18 2.66
N GLY A 124 0.00 11.04 3.02
CA GLY A 124 0.27 12.39 3.50
C GLY A 124 1.16 12.39 4.75
N LEU A 125 0.87 11.53 5.73
CA LEU A 125 1.69 11.37 6.93
C LEU A 125 3.11 10.93 6.59
N THR A 126 3.27 9.92 5.72
CA THR A 126 4.58 9.40 5.29
C THR A 126 5.40 10.48 4.59
N ILE A 127 4.80 11.24 3.66
CA ILE A 127 5.46 12.38 3.01
C ILE A 127 5.93 13.42 4.04
N ILE A 128 5.06 13.81 4.97
CA ILE A 128 5.40 14.81 5.98
C ILE A 128 6.59 14.33 6.83
N LEU A 129 6.56 13.08 7.31
CA LEU A 129 7.65 12.51 8.11
C LEU A 129 8.96 12.45 7.33
N ASN A 130 8.92 11.99 6.07
CA ASN A 130 10.09 11.93 5.21
C ASN A 130 10.65 13.33 4.90
N LEU A 131 9.80 14.31 4.60
CA LEU A 131 10.21 15.70 4.38
C LEU A 131 10.84 16.32 5.64
N CYS A 132 10.25 16.13 6.81
CA CYS A 132 10.81 16.61 8.07
C CYS A 132 12.17 15.98 8.37
N THR A 133 12.30 14.67 8.13
CA THR A 133 13.56 13.92 8.30
C THR A 133 14.63 14.48 7.37
N PHE A 134 14.30 14.65 6.10
CA PHE A 134 15.20 15.18 5.08
C PHE A 134 15.60 16.64 5.33
N ALA A 135 14.65 17.51 5.69
CA ALA A 135 14.92 18.92 5.98
C ALA A 135 15.92 19.10 7.12
N LYS A 136 15.84 18.24 8.16
CA LYS A 136 16.79 18.28 9.29
C LYS A 136 18.19 17.80 8.89
N ILE A 137 18.26 16.73 8.10
CA ILE A 137 19.53 16.25 7.51
C ILE A 137 20.17 17.38 6.67
N LEU A 138 19.38 18.00 5.79
CA LEU A 138 19.84 19.06 4.91
C LEU A 138 20.31 20.30 5.69
N LYS A 139 19.58 20.72 6.71
CA LYS A 139 19.99 21.80 7.61
C LYS A 139 21.33 21.50 8.30
N PHE A 140 21.52 20.26 8.80
CA PHE A 140 22.77 19.84 9.42
C PHE A 140 23.95 19.99 8.46
N TYR A 141 23.77 19.59 7.19
CA TYR A 141 24.78 19.73 6.15
C TYR A 141 25.04 21.21 5.78
N PHE A 142 24.03 22.02 5.50
CA PHE A 142 24.25 23.42 5.09
C PHE A 142 24.79 24.34 6.21
N THR A 143 24.63 23.97 7.47
CA THR A 143 25.13 24.77 8.61
C THR A 143 26.62 24.56 8.87
N HIS A 144 27.19 23.44 8.42
CA HIS A 144 28.61 23.15 8.57
C HIS A 144 29.35 23.46 7.27
N ASN A 145 30.55 24.02 7.33
CA ASN A 145 31.38 24.23 6.14
C ASN A 145 31.70 22.87 5.50
N MET A 146 31.14 22.64 4.32
CA MET A 146 31.19 21.36 3.62
C MET A 146 32.47 21.24 2.78
N ASP A 147 33.22 20.14 2.95
CA ASP A 147 34.27 19.73 2.02
C ASP A 147 33.67 19.13 0.72
N SER A 148 34.47 19.02 -0.35
CA SER A 148 34.04 18.47 -1.64
C SER A 148 33.40 17.07 -1.54
N ASP A 149 33.94 16.22 -0.66
CA ASP A 149 33.45 14.86 -0.42
C ASP A 149 32.08 14.86 0.28
N GLN A 150 31.83 15.89 1.11
CA GLN A 150 30.55 16.06 1.79
C GLN A 150 29.47 16.52 0.81
N VAL A 151 29.80 17.34 -0.18
CA VAL A 151 28.87 17.76 -1.26
C VAL A 151 28.38 16.57 -2.08
N GLU A 152 29.27 15.60 -2.40
CA GLU A 152 28.88 14.40 -3.14
C GLU A 152 27.95 13.48 -2.29
N SER A 153 28.27 13.34 -0.99
CA SER A 153 27.42 12.60 -0.06
C SER A 153 26.02 13.23 0.07
N VAL A 154 25.92 14.56 0.08
CA VAL A 154 24.64 15.28 0.11
C VAL A 154 23.85 15.01 -1.17
N LYS A 155 24.46 15.12 -2.35
CA LYS A 155 23.77 14.81 -3.63
C LYS A 155 23.22 13.38 -3.65
N LYS A 156 24.00 12.42 -3.15
CA LYS A 156 23.54 11.02 -3.00
C LYS A 156 22.34 10.92 -2.07
N ASN A 157 22.37 11.60 -0.91
CA ASN A 157 21.27 11.60 0.05
C ASN A 157 19.99 12.25 -0.52
N ILE A 158 20.12 13.31 -1.33
CA ILE A 158 18.97 13.91 -2.05
C ILE A 158 18.37 12.90 -3.03
N ARG A 159 19.21 12.18 -3.79
CA ARG A 159 18.72 11.15 -4.72
C ARG A 159 17.98 10.02 -3.98
N LEU A 160 18.53 9.54 -2.88
CA LEU A 160 17.90 8.50 -2.04
C LEU A 160 16.57 8.97 -1.42
N PHE A 161 16.49 10.25 -1.05
CA PHE A 161 15.26 10.86 -0.58
C PHE A 161 14.19 10.92 -1.69
N LEU A 162 14.56 11.41 -2.87
CA LEU A 162 13.65 11.45 -4.02
C LEU A 162 13.18 10.05 -4.40
N GLN A 163 14.07 9.06 -4.34
CA GLN A 163 13.71 7.66 -4.55
C GLN A 163 12.66 7.20 -3.53
N THR A 164 12.84 7.49 -2.24
CA THR A 164 11.88 7.14 -1.19
C THR A 164 10.52 7.82 -1.44
N VAL A 165 10.50 9.12 -1.76
CA VAL A 165 9.24 9.84 -2.02
C VAL A 165 8.52 9.30 -3.25
N LEU A 166 9.26 8.99 -4.32
CA LEU A 166 8.68 8.40 -5.51
C LEU A 166 8.10 7.01 -5.20
N GLN A 167 8.87 6.16 -4.52
CA GLN A 167 8.45 4.83 -4.10
C GLN A 167 7.18 4.87 -3.24
N ASP A 168 7.16 5.69 -2.19
CA ASP A 168 5.99 5.84 -1.31
C ASP A 168 4.77 6.42 -2.04
N SER A 169 4.98 7.17 -3.13
CA SER A 169 3.90 7.73 -3.96
C SER A 169 3.28 6.74 -4.94
N LEU A 170 4.01 5.69 -5.32
CA LEU A 170 3.50 4.69 -6.26
C LEU A 170 2.27 3.98 -5.69
N PHE A 171 2.28 3.61 -4.42
CA PHE A 171 1.11 3.02 -3.77
C PHE A 171 -0.13 3.91 -3.85
N PHE A 172 0.02 5.20 -3.52
CA PHE A 172 -1.11 6.13 -3.58
C PHE A 172 -1.65 6.24 -5.01
N ILE A 173 -0.77 6.25 -6.01
CA ILE A 173 -1.14 6.24 -7.42
C ILE A 173 -1.96 4.97 -7.73
N ASP A 174 -1.53 3.78 -7.29
CA ASP A 174 -2.27 2.54 -7.51
C ASP A 174 -3.69 2.58 -6.94
N VAL A 175 -3.84 2.96 -5.67
CA VAL A 175 -5.15 3.06 -5.00
C VAL A 175 -6.04 4.08 -5.71
N LEU A 176 -5.48 5.23 -6.08
CA LEU A 176 -6.22 6.28 -6.79
C LEU A 176 -6.69 5.79 -8.16
N PHE A 177 -5.82 5.13 -8.92
CA PHE A 177 -6.17 4.57 -10.22
C PHE A 177 -7.21 3.46 -10.10
N THR A 178 -7.01 2.53 -9.18
CA THR A 178 -7.87 1.36 -8.97
C THR A 178 -9.27 1.73 -8.50
N PHE A 179 -9.41 2.62 -7.51
CA PHE A 179 -10.71 2.89 -6.88
C PHE A 179 -11.39 4.18 -7.34
N LYS A 180 -10.64 5.16 -7.86
CA LYS A 180 -11.24 6.43 -8.29
C LYS A 180 -11.16 6.65 -9.79
N LEU A 181 -9.98 6.59 -10.39
CA LEU A 181 -9.82 6.92 -11.81
C LEU A 181 -10.40 5.84 -12.72
N SER A 182 -10.40 4.57 -12.30
CA SER A 182 -11.07 3.48 -13.02
C SER A 182 -12.56 3.77 -13.29
N SER A 183 -13.22 4.56 -12.44
CA SER A 183 -14.63 4.95 -12.60
C SER A 183 -14.89 6.06 -13.63
N LEU A 184 -13.83 6.76 -14.08
CA LEU A 184 -13.96 7.87 -15.05
C LEU A 184 -14.43 7.40 -16.43
N SER A 185 -14.17 6.14 -16.78
CA SER A 185 -14.61 5.58 -18.04
C SER A 185 -14.94 4.10 -17.89
N ARG A 186 -16.05 3.69 -18.52
CA ARG A 186 -16.47 2.28 -18.58
C ARG A 186 -15.83 1.53 -19.75
N HIS A 187 -14.96 2.18 -20.53
CA HIS A 187 -14.24 1.50 -21.60
C HIS A 187 -13.29 0.46 -21.00
N ARG A 188 -13.39 -0.78 -21.50
CA ARG A 188 -12.58 -1.91 -21.05
C ARG A 188 -11.06 -1.63 -21.03
N VAL A 189 -10.56 -0.90 -22.03
CA VAL A 189 -9.14 -0.50 -22.11
C VAL A 189 -8.76 0.42 -20.95
N TRP A 190 -9.63 1.36 -20.58
CA TRP A 190 -9.38 2.27 -19.47
C TRP A 190 -9.37 1.54 -18.12
N GLN A 191 -10.29 0.60 -17.93
CA GLN A 191 -10.33 -0.24 -16.73
C GLN A 191 -9.08 -1.09 -16.62
N TYR A 192 -8.65 -1.74 -17.72
CA TYR A 192 -7.39 -2.48 -17.76
C TYR A 192 -6.18 -1.60 -17.39
N ILE A 193 -6.08 -0.41 -17.99
CA ILE A 193 -4.99 0.53 -17.69
C ILE A 193 -4.99 0.87 -16.20
N SER A 194 -6.16 1.19 -15.67
CA SER A 194 -6.30 1.72 -14.31
C SER A 194 -6.09 0.67 -13.23
N THR A 195 -6.48 -0.60 -13.45
CA THR A 195 -6.44 -1.62 -12.39
C THR A 195 -5.33 -2.65 -12.57
N VAL A 196 -4.91 -2.93 -13.80
CA VAL A 196 -3.89 -3.96 -14.08
C VAL A 196 -2.56 -3.32 -14.47
N LEU A 197 -2.56 -2.45 -15.49
CA LEU A 197 -1.31 -1.91 -16.03
C LEU A 197 -0.57 -1.05 -15.01
N VAL A 198 -1.28 -0.17 -14.30
CA VAL A 198 -0.70 0.68 -13.25
C VAL A 198 -0.11 -0.18 -12.14
N TRP A 199 -0.87 -1.17 -11.65
CA TRP A 199 -0.44 -2.08 -10.60
C TRP A 199 0.84 -2.84 -10.99
N GLU A 200 0.86 -3.50 -12.15
CA GLU A 200 2.03 -4.22 -12.66
C GLU A 200 3.23 -3.29 -12.88
N SER A 201 2.99 -2.08 -13.40
CA SER A 201 4.05 -1.10 -13.64
C SER A 201 4.70 -0.65 -12.34
N ILE A 202 3.91 -0.50 -11.28
CA ILE A 202 4.40 -0.11 -9.96
C ILE A 202 5.29 -1.22 -9.38
N HIS A 203 4.84 -2.48 -9.41
CA HIS A 203 5.66 -3.60 -8.95
C HIS A 203 6.95 -3.75 -9.76
N MET A 204 6.90 -3.51 -11.07
CA MET A 204 8.11 -3.49 -11.91
C MET A 204 9.07 -2.35 -11.54
N LEU A 205 8.55 -1.18 -11.13
CA LEU A 205 9.36 -0.02 -10.75
C LEU A 205 9.90 -0.12 -9.32
N ASP A 206 9.20 -0.84 -8.44
CA ASP A 206 9.61 -1.05 -7.05
C ASP A 206 10.73 -2.11 -6.95
N GLY A 207 10.79 -3.06 -7.89
CA GLY A 207 11.89 -4.01 -8.10
C GLY A 207 11.53 -5.47 -7.86
#